data_AF-A0A2K4JS84-F1
#
_entry.id   AF-A0A2K4JS84-F1
#
_cell.length_a   1.000
_cell.length_b   1.000
_cell.length_c   1.000
_cell.angle_alpha   90.00
_cell.angle_beta   90.00
_cell.angle_gamma   90.00
#
_symmetry.space_group_name_H-M   'P 1'
#
loop_
_entity.id
_entity.type
_entity.pdbx_description
1 polymer ?
#
loop_
_entity_poly.entity_id
_entity_poly.type
_entity_poly.pdbx_seq_one_letter_code
_entity_poly.pdbx_strand_id
1 'polypeptide(L)'
;VKGPFELMGVTFVPVPLVHGEMEVLGYRFGSAAYLTDFSKLPEESVGLLQGLDDLILDALRDVPHPMHLTVEQSLAVVERLKPE
;
A
#
# COMPACT_ATOMS: atom_id res chain seq x y z
N VAL A 1 -1.50 -14.57 4.57
CA VAL A 1 -0.13 -14.84 4.06
C VAL A 1 0.85 -14.38 5.13
N LYS A 2 1.86 -15.18 5.53
CA LYS A 2 2.73 -14.90 6.70
C LYS A 2 4.12 -14.34 6.35
N GLY A 3 4.44 -14.22 5.07
CA GLY A 3 5.73 -13.74 4.58
C GLY A 3 5.77 -13.77 3.05
N PRO A 4 6.89 -13.37 2.45
CA PRO A 4 7.06 -13.43 0.99
C PRO A 4 6.83 -14.84 0.44
N PHE A 5 6.25 -14.91 -0.75
CA PHE A 5 6.00 -16.17 -1.45
C PHE A 5 6.18 -16.00 -2.95
N GLU A 6 6.48 -17.09 -3.65
CA GLU A 6 6.57 -17.09 -5.10
C GLU A 6 5.30 -17.61 -5.75
N LEU A 7 4.90 -16.96 -6.83
CA LEU A 7 3.82 -17.40 -7.71
C LEU A 7 4.25 -17.18 -9.16
N MET A 8 4.32 -18.26 -9.94
CA MET A 8 4.70 -18.22 -11.37
C MET A 8 6.03 -17.48 -11.64
N GLY A 9 7.01 -17.64 -10.74
CA GLY A 9 8.34 -17.00 -10.86
C GLY A 9 8.39 -15.53 -10.40
N VAL A 10 7.30 -15.01 -9.80
CA VAL A 10 7.24 -13.65 -9.23
C VAL A 10 7.17 -13.73 -7.71
N THR A 11 8.04 -12.99 -7.04
CA THR A 11 8.01 -12.85 -5.58
C THR A 11 6.99 -11.79 -5.16
N PHE A 12 5.98 -12.21 -4.40
CA PHE A 12 5.01 -11.34 -3.77
C PHE A 12 5.40 -11.12 -2.31
N VAL A 13 5.61 -9.86 -1.94
CA VAL A 13 5.92 -9.43 -0.58
C VAL A 13 4.64 -8.86 0.03
N PRO A 14 4.06 -9.47 1.07
CA PRO A 14 2.91 -8.90 1.77
C PRO A 14 3.32 -7.60 2.48
N VAL A 15 2.51 -6.56 2.31
CA VAL A 15 2.71 -5.24 2.93
C VAL A 15 1.58 -5.03 3.95
N PRO A 16 1.87 -5.03 5.26
CA PRO A 16 0.85 -4.79 6.29
C PRO A 16 0.24 -3.39 6.14
N LEU A 17 -1.10 -3.32 6.18
CA LEU A 17 -1.89 -2.10 6.11
C LEU A 17 -3.02 -2.16 7.14
N VAL A 18 -3.70 -1.04 7.36
CA VAL A 18 -4.85 -0.97 8.26
C VAL A 18 -6.08 -0.44 7.51
N HIS A 19 -7.18 -1.17 7.58
CA HIS A 19 -8.50 -0.81 7.06
C HIS A 19 -9.45 -0.56 8.23
N GLY A 20 -9.52 0.69 8.69
CA GLY A 20 -10.20 1.05 9.94
C GLY A 20 -9.49 0.48 11.16
N GLU A 21 -10.08 -0.56 11.77
CA GLU A 21 -9.50 -1.30 12.90
C GLU A 21 -8.95 -2.67 12.48
N MET A 22 -9.11 -3.06 11.22
CA MET A 22 -8.69 -4.36 10.71
C MET A 22 -7.29 -4.30 10.11
N GLU A 23 -6.46 -5.30 10.40
CA GLU A 23 -5.21 -5.53 9.68
C GLU A 23 -5.52 -6.17 8.31
N VAL A 24 -5.02 -5.56 7.25
CA VAL A 24 -5.16 -6.04 5.87
C VAL A 24 -3.80 -6.09 5.18
N LEU A 25 -3.75 -6.63 3.97
CA LEU A 25 -2.51 -6.75 3.19
C LEU A 25 -2.65 -6.03 1.85
N GLY A 26 -1.68 -5.18 1.56
CA GLY A 26 -1.27 -4.90 0.19
C GLY A 26 -0.16 -5.85 -0.25
N TYR A 27 0.29 -5.71 -1.50
CA TYR A 27 1.37 -6.53 -2.02
C TYR A 27 2.33 -5.73 -2.89
N ARG A 28 3.63 -5.98 -2.71
CA ARG A 28 4.68 -5.59 -3.65
C ARG A 28 5.09 -6.81 -4.49
N PHE A 29 5.34 -6.58 -5.76
CA PHE A 29 5.85 -7.57 -6.70
C PHE A 29 6.75 -6.86 -7.72
N GLY A 30 8.04 -7.23 -7.72
CA GLY A 30 9.05 -6.48 -8.48
C GLY A 30 9.17 -5.02 -8.01
N SER A 31 9.08 -4.09 -8.96
CA SER A 31 9.04 -2.63 -8.74
C SER A 31 7.62 -2.07 -8.65
N ALA A 32 6.59 -2.91 -8.62
CA ALA A 32 5.20 -2.45 -8.45
C ALA A 32 4.64 -2.77 -7.06
N ALA A 33 3.71 -1.94 -6.58
CA ALA A 33 2.93 -2.24 -5.38
C ALA A 33 1.43 -1.91 -5.55
N TYR A 34 0.58 -2.78 -5.00
CA TYR A 34 -0.87 -2.64 -4.99
C TYR A 34 -1.38 -2.59 -3.55
N LEU A 35 -1.87 -1.43 -3.12
CA LEU A 35 -2.35 -1.13 -1.77
C LEU A 35 -3.79 -0.59 -1.87
N THR A 36 -4.79 -1.46 -1.68
CA THR A 36 -6.21 -1.10 -1.74
C THR A 36 -6.85 -1.18 -0.36
N ASP A 37 -8.01 -0.55 -0.20
CA ASP A 37 -8.88 -0.71 0.97
C ASP A 37 -8.13 -0.51 2.29
N PHE A 38 -7.52 0.66 2.48
CA PHE A 38 -6.80 0.98 3.70
C PHE A 38 -6.98 2.44 4.10
N SER A 39 -7.02 2.71 5.42
CA SER A 39 -7.05 4.06 5.99
C SER A 39 -5.73 4.47 6.63
N LYS A 40 -4.77 3.55 6.81
CA LYS A 40 -3.45 3.87 7.35
C LYS A 40 -2.37 2.95 6.78
N LEU A 41 -1.26 3.58 6.36
CA LEU A 41 0.01 2.94 6.05
C LEU A 41 0.90 2.98 7.31
N PRO A 42 1.14 1.84 7.99
CA PRO A 42 2.05 1.78 9.13
C PRO A 42 3.49 2.12 8.76
N GLU A 43 4.25 2.67 9.70
CA GLU A 43 5.63 3.14 9.46
C GLU A 43 6.57 1.98 9.13
N GLU A 44 6.36 0.84 9.79
CA GLU A 44 7.09 -0.40 9.55
C GLU A 44 6.93 -0.94 8.12
N SER A 45 5.84 -0.58 7.42
CA SER A 45 5.56 -1.02 6.05
C SER A 45 6.24 -0.15 5.00
N VAL A 46 6.66 1.07 5.34
CA VAL A 46 7.21 2.05 4.38
C VAL A 46 8.52 1.56 3.75
N GLY A 47 9.34 0.83 4.53
CA GLY A 47 10.58 0.24 4.02
C GLY A 47 10.36 -0.79 2.92
N LEU A 48 9.18 -1.42 2.87
CA LEU A 48 8.82 -2.39 1.83
C LEU A 48 8.46 -1.72 0.49
N LEU A 49 8.20 -0.40 0.50
CA LEU A 49 7.62 0.35 -0.62
C LEU A 49 8.61 1.33 -1.27
N GLN A 50 9.91 1.15 -1.04
CA GLN A 50 10.96 1.99 -1.66
C GLN A 50 11.33 1.50 -3.06
N GLY A 51 11.65 2.46 -3.95
CA GLY A 51 12.08 2.18 -5.33
C GLY A 51 11.00 1.47 -6.13
N LEU A 52 9.81 2.07 -6.18
CA LEU A 52 8.70 1.59 -6.99
C LEU A 52 8.66 2.37 -8.30
N ASP A 53 8.37 1.67 -9.39
CA ASP A 53 8.03 2.29 -10.66
C ASP A 53 6.51 2.55 -10.68
N ASP A 54 5.73 1.56 -10.25
CA ASP A 54 4.27 1.63 -10.22
C ASP A 54 3.73 1.52 -8.79
N LEU A 55 2.87 2.46 -8.40
CA LEU A 55 2.17 2.45 -7.12
C LEU A 55 0.66 2.61 -7.35
N ILE A 56 -0.10 1.56 -7.04
CA ILE A 56 -1.56 1.55 -7.10
C ILE A 56 -2.11 1.72 -5.68
N LEU A 57 -2.92 2.75 -5.45
CA LEU A 57 -3.40 3.16 -4.14
C LEU A 57 -4.93 3.28 -4.05
N ASP A 58 -5.42 3.08 -2.84
CA ASP A 58 -6.70 3.58 -2.35
C ASP A 58 -6.79 5.11 -2.48
N ALA A 59 -7.94 5.63 -2.92
CA ALA A 59 -8.27 7.07 -2.94
C ALA A 59 -9.79 7.24 -3.08
N LEU A 60 -10.56 6.96 -2.03
CA LEU A 60 -12.00 6.76 -2.15
C LEU A 60 -12.78 8.03 -2.57
N ARG A 61 -12.50 9.16 -1.91
CA ARG A 61 -13.22 10.44 -2.08
C ARG A 61 -12.48 11.58 -1.37
N ASP A 62 -12.96 12.81 -1.50
CA ASP A 62 -12.31 13.98 -0.87
C ASP A 62 -12.61 14.12 0.64
N VAL A 63 -13.75 13.60 1.11
CA VAL A 63 -14.18 13.71 2.51
C VAL A 63 -13.67 12.51 3.33
N PRO A 64 -13.14 12.71 4.56
CA PRO A 64 -12.63 11.62 5.39
C PRO A 64 -13.56 10.41 5.49
N HIS A 65 -12.95 9.22 5.51
CA HIS A 65 -13.62 7.95 5.67
C HIS A 65 -12.86 7.09 6.69
N PRO A 66 -13.53 6.40 7.63
CA PRO A 66 -12.83 5.62 8.66
C PRO A 66 -11.98 4.48 8.09
N MET A 67 -12.35 3.97 6.93
CA MET A 67 -11.76 2.76 6.34
C MET A 67 -10.86 3.03 5.12
N HIS A 68 -10.91 4.23 4.53
CA HIS A 68 -10.22 4.52 3.26
C HIS A 68 -9.51 5.86 3.32
N LEU A 69 -8.47 6.03 2.51
CA LEU A 69 -7.80 7.30 2.33
C LEU A 69 -8.66 8.27 1.53
N THR A 70 -8.53 9.56 1.84
CA THR A 70 -8.96 10.61 0.92
C THR A 70 -7.95 10.79 -0.22
N VAL A 71 -8.38 11.43 -1.31
CA VAL A 71 -7.48 11.78 -2.43
C VAL A 71 -6.24 12.54 -1.94
N GLU A 72 -6.41 13.51 -1.04
CA GLU A 72 -5.30 14.27 -0.45
C GLU A 72 -4.33 13.38 0.35
N GLN A 73 -4.86 12.45 1.15
CA GLN A 73 -4.03 11.54 1.93
C GLN A 73 -3.26 10.57 1.02
N SER A 74 -3.88 10.09 -0.06
CA SER A 74 -3.23 9.23 -1.05
C SER A 74 -2.11 9.97 -1.77
N LEU A 75 -2.32 11.23 -2.14
CA LEU A 75 -1.26 12.08 -2.71
C LEU A 75 -0.10 12.29 -1.72
N ALA A 76 -0.37 12.44 -0.43
CA ALA A 76 0.69 12.52 0.59
C ALA A 76 1.50 11.21 0.69
N VAL A 77 0.87 10.04 0.45
CA VAL A 77 1.60 8.77 0.33
C VAL A 77 2.49 8.74 -0.92
N VAL A 78 2.00 9.24 -2.05
CA VAL A 78 2.80 9.36 -3.29
C VAL A 78 4.02 10.27 -3.07
N GLU A 79 3.83 11.45 -2.50
CA GLU A 79 4.94 12.39 -2.19
C GLU A 79 5.98 11.78 -1.24
N ARG A 80 5.51 10.93 -0.32
CA ARG A 80 6.37 10.24 0.64
C ARG A 80 7.18 9.12 -0.02
N LEU A 81 6.56 8.32 -0.89
CA LEU A 81 7.17 7.11 -1.46
C LEU A 81 7.91 7.38 -2.77
N LYS A 82 7.57 8.45 -3.48
CA LYS A 82 8.18 8.91 -4.74
C LYS A 82 8.36 7.77 -5.75
N PRO A 83 7.26 7.11 -6.18
CA PRO A 83 7.34 6.24 -7.34
C PRO A 83 7.77 7.04 -8.60
N GLU A 84 8.27 6.36 -9.63
CA GLU A 84 8.72 7.00 -10.89
C GLU A 84 7.63 7.79 -11.63
#